data_AF-A0A2M6GK96-F1
#
_entry.id   AF-A0A2M6GK96-F1
#
_cell.length_a   1.000
_cell.length_b   1.000
_cell.length_c   1.000
_cell.angle_alpha   90.00
_cell.angle_beta   90.00
_cell.angle_gamma   90.00
#
_symmetry.space_group_name_H-M   'P 1'
#
loop_
_entity.id
_entity.type
_entity.pdbx_description
1 polymer ?
#
loop_
_entity_poly.entity_id
_entity_poly.type
_entity_poly.pdbx_seq_one_letter_code
_entity_poly.pdbx_strand_id
1 'polypeptide(L)'
;THFADSLLDTRLRASLAQGGLATAIQNYPPEQYPEVKAFAQKYAANTQRKKLNPEAVPIKKGRISPLSQTELLYTKPIFLNKKICASCHGLAVPDADKQLLQQHFPAFKQIGHQPGELLGEWYIPIKRKGILESLTLRDMKKPRPQPEE
;
A
#
# COMPACT_ATOMS: atom_id res chain seq x y z
N THR A 1 -4.95 2.97 2.32
CA THR A 1 -3.59 2.97 1.72
C THR A 1 -2.65 3.93 2.41
N HIS A 2 -3.01 5.20 2.66
CA HIS A 2 -2.15 6.16 3.37
C HIS A 2 -1.58 5.59 4.69
N PHE A 3 -2.42 4.98 5.53
CA PHE A 3 -1.99 4.31 6.76
C PHE A 3 -0.85 3.30 6.55
N ALA A 4 -1.01 2.37 5.60
CA ALA A 4 0.01 1.37 5.27
C ALA A 4 1.29 2.03 4.70
N ASP A 5 1.15 3.05 3.85
CA ASP A 5 2.28 3.80 3.29
C ASP A 5 3.07 4.57 4.37
N SER A 6 2.39 5.10 5.39
CA SER A 6 3.02 5.78 6.54
C SER A 6 3.74 4.79 7.46
N LEU A 7 3.14 3.63 7.73
CA LEU A 7 3.79 2.57 8.50
C LEU A 7 5.05 2.07 7.80
N LEU A 8 4.96 1.80 6.49
CA LEU A 8 6.12 1.37 5.70
C LEU A 8 7.25 2.41 5.77
N ASP A 9 6.94 3.69 5.54
CA ASP A 9 7.92 4.78 5.61
C ASP A 9 8.62 4.84 6.97
N THR A 10 7.85 4.76 8.06
CA THR A 10 8.37 4.79 9.43
C THR A 10 9.31 3.60 9.71
N ARG A 11 8.87 2.39 9.36
CA ARG A 11 9.63 1.16 9.62
C ARG A 11 10.89 1.06 8.75
N LEU A 12 10.81 1.49 7.49
CA LEU A 12 11.97 1.54 6.60
C LEU A 12 13.00 2.55 7.09
N ARG A 13 12.60 3.73 7.56
CA ARG A 13 13.54 4.72 8.12
C ARG A 13 14.32 4.16 9.30
N ALA A 14 13.60 3.55 10.25
CA ALA A 14 14.24 2.95 11.42
C ALA A 14 15.22 1.83 11.02
N SER A 15 14.79 0.95 10.11
CA SER A 15 15.58 -0.22 9.71
C SER A 15 16.79 0.13 8.85
N LEU A 16 16.64 1.10 7.93
CA LEU A 16 17.76 1.61 7.13
C LEU A 16 18.83 2.27 8.02
N ALA A 17 18.42 2.99 9.06
CA ALA A 17 19.35 3.60 10.00
C ALA A 17 20.08 2.57 10.88
N GLN A 18 19.44 1.45 11.21
CA GLN A 18 20.01 0.42 12.11
C GLN A 18 20.95 -0.55 11.40
N GLY A 19 20.63 -0.95 10.17
CA GLY A 19 21.38 -2.01 9.50
C GLY A 19 21.24 -1.98 7.99
N GLY A 20 21.00 -0.80 7.42
CA GLY A 20 20.92 -0.59 5.98
C GLY A 20 19.84 -1.46 5.31
N LEU A 21 20.09 -1.81 4.05
CA LEU A 21 19.09 -2.49 3.23
C LEU A 21 18.76 -3.89 3.75
N ALA A 22 19.75 -4.63 4.26
CA ALA A 22 19.57 -5.98 4.82
C ALA A 22 18.51 -6.05 5.92
N THR A 23 18.38 -5.00 6.72
CA THR A 23 17.33 -4.91 7.75
C THR A 23 16.03 -4.37 7.16
N ALA A 24 16.14 -3.38 6.26
CA ALA A 24 14.97 -2.70 5.68
C ALA A 24 14.07 -3.63 4.86
N ILE A 25 14.63 -4.56 4.09
CA ILE A 25 13.88 -5.50 3.24
C ILE A 25 12.87 -6.35 4.02
N GLN A 26 13.13 -6.63 5.30
CA GLN A 26 12.24 -7.42 6.16
C GLN A 26 10.92 -6.72 6.45
N ASN A 27 10.87 -5.40 6.23
CA ASN A 27 9.66 -4.61 6.39
C ASN A 27 8.80 -4.62 5.11
N TYR A 28 9.20 -5.29 4.04
CA TYR A 28 8.40 -5.42 2.83
C TYR A 28 7.84 -6.85 2.69
N PRO A 29 6.57 -7.04 2.29
CA PRO A 29 5.58 -6.03 1.88
C PRO A 29 4.67 -5.52 3.02
N PRO A 30 4.24 -4.25 3.01
CA PRO A 30 3.41 -3.66 4.07
C PRO A 30 1.99 -4.25 4.17
N GLU A 31 1.52 -4.95 3.14
CA GLU A 31 0.26 -5.71 3.16
C GLU A 31 0.23 -6.80 4.22
N GLN A 32 1.41 -7.27 4.63
CA GLN A 32 1.53 -8.36 5.60
C GLN A 32 1.51 -7.88 7.05
N TYR A 33 1.56 -6.56 7.28
CA TYR A 33 1.55 -5.99 8.62
C TYR A 33 0.25 -6.32 9.36
N PRO A 34 0.30 -6.69 10.65
CA PRO A 34 -0.88 -6.99 11.44
C PRO A 34 -1.93 -5.87 11.41
N GLU A 35 -1.49 -4.61 11.50
CA GLU A 35 -2.38 -3.45 11.50
C GLU A 35 -3.09 -3.26 10.15
N VAL A 36 -2.38 -3.55 9.06
CA VAL A 36 -2.95 -3.48 7.70
C VAL A 36 -3.91 -4.63 7.46
N LYS A 37 -3.58 -5.84 7.91
CA LYS A 37 -4.47 -7.02 7.85
C LYS A 37 -5.74 -6.82 8.66
N ALA A 38 -5.64 -6.31 9.89
CA ALA A 38 -6.80 -6.01 10.73
C ALA A 38 -7.72 -4.97 10.07
N PHE A 39 -7.14 -3.94 9.47
CA PHE A 39 -7.91 -2.95 8.70
C PHE A 39 -8.58 -3.59 7.48
N ALA A 40 -7.88 -4.43 6.72
CA ALA A 40 -8.43 -5.12 5.56
C ALA A 40 -9.60 -6.06 5.95
N GLN A 41 -9.45 -6.83 7.03
CA GLN A 41 -10.49 -7.72 7.56
C GLN A 41 -11.76 -6.96 7.94
N LYS A 42 -11.63 -5.82 8.63
CA LYS A 42 -12.77 -4.98 9.03
C LYS A 42 -13.67 -4.58 7.85
N TYR A 43 -13.10 -4.39 6.67
CA TYR A 43 -13.84 -3.99 5.46
C TYR A 43 -14.07 -5.15 4.50
N ALA A 44 -13.78 -6.39 4.91
CA ALA A 44 -13.80 -7.56 4.04
C ALA A 44 -13.04 -7.32 2.72
N ALA A 45 -11.87 -6.70 2.84
CA ALA A 45 -11.01 -6.32 1.73
C ALA A 45 -9.82 -7.26 1.59
N ASN A 46 -9.34 -7.43 0.35
CA ASN A 46 -8.05 -8.06 0.08
C ASN A 46 -7.08 -6.96 -0.38
N THR A 47 -5.91 -6.85 0.24
CA THR A 47 -4.98 -5.75 -0.04
C THR A 47 -3.74 -6.29 -0.73
N GLN A 48 -3.44 -5.74 -1.91
CA GLN A 48 -2.27 -6.14 -2.71
C GLN A 48 -1.63 -4.92 -3.36
N ARG A 49 -0.31 -4.94 -3.51
CA ARG A 49 0.42 -4.08 -4.44
C ARG A 49 0.69 -4.84 -5.73
N LYS A 50 0.35 -4.22 -6.85
CA LYS A 50 0.61 -4.74 -8.19
C LYS A 50 1.57 -3.81 -8.91
N LYS A 51 2.44 -4.39 -9.73
CA LYS A 51 3.19 -3.62 -10.72
C LYS A 51 2.21 -3.17 -11.80
N LEU A 52 2.32 -1.91 -12.21
CA LEU A 52 1.61 -1.40 -13.37
C LEU A 52 2.55 -1.42 -14.57
N ASN A 53 2.02 -1.72 -15.75
CA ASN A 53 2.71 -1.38 -16.99
C ASN A 53 2.75 0.17 -17.08
N PRO A 54 3.93 0.80 -17.29
CA PRO A 54 4.05 2.25 -17.46
C PRO A 54 3.15 2.82 -18.57
N GLU A 55 2.75 1.99 -19.55
CA GLU A 55 1.84 2.37 -20.63
C GLU A 55 0.37 2.38 -20.21
N ALA A 56 0.03 1.85 -19.02
CA ALA A 56 -1.32 1.91 -18.50
C ALA A 56 -1.65 3.35 -18.08
N VAL A 57 -2.75 3.87 -18.63
CA VAL A 57 -3.42 5.17 -18.43
C VAL A 57 -2.93 5.95 -17.19
N PRO A 58 -2.66 7.27 -17.30
CA PRO A 58 -2.10 8.08 -16.21
C PRO A 58 -3.13 8.30 -15.09
N ILE A 59 -3.30 7.30 -14.24
CA ILE A 59 -4.10 7.39 -13.02
C ILE A 59 -3.20 8.09 -12.01
N LYS A 60 -3.52 9.35 -11.69
CA LYS A 60 -2.76 10.15 -10.72
C LYS A 60 -3.33 10.07 -9.29
N LYS A 61 -4.56 9.59 -9.14
CA LYS A 61 -5.31 9.58 -7.87
C LYS A 61 -5.94 8.22 -7.61
N GLY A 62 -6.31 7.97 -6.36
CA GLY A 62 -7.09 6.78 -6.02
C GLY A 62 -8.44 6.79 -6.72
N ARG A 63 -8.88 5.63 -7.19
CA ARG A 63 -10.17 5.42 -7.87
C ARG A 63 -10.90 4.24 -7.28
N ILE A 64 -12.23 4.28 -7.35
CA ILE A 64 -13.11 3.16 -7.04
C ILE A 64 -13.87 2.80 -8.31
N SER A 65 -13.90 1.52 -8.66
CA SER A 65 -14.70 1.00 -9.76
C SER A 65 -15.41 -0.29 -9.34
N PRO A 66 -16.51 -0.68 -10.00
CA PRO A 66 -17.05 -2.02 -9.85
C PRO A 66 -15.99 -3.05 -10.25
N LEU A 67 -15.84 -4.13 -9.46
CA LEU A 67 -15.06 -5.31 -9.85
C LEU A 67 -16.00 -6.45 -10.28
N SER A 68 -17.11 -6.58 -9.56
CA SER A 68 -18.19 -7.53 -9.84
C SER A 68 -19.51 -6.98 -9.29
N GLN A 69 -20.58 -7.78 -9.34
CA GLN A 69 -21.86 -7.43 -8.72
C GLN A 69 -21.73 -7.27 -7.18
N THR A 70 -20.79 -7.98 -6.56
CA THR A 70 -20.64 -8.06 -5.10
C THR A 70 -19.39 -7.35 -4.58
N GLU A 71 -18.51 -6.89 -5.46
CA GLU A 71 -17.22 -6.28 -5.10
C GLU A 71 -16.98 -4.94 -5.78
N LEU A 72 -16.31 -4.06 -5.05
CA LEU A 72 -15.71 -2.83 -5.56
C LEU A 72 -14.20 -3.01 -5.56
N LEU A 73 -13.53 -2.43 -6.55
CA LEU A 73 -12.10 -2.31 -6.60
C LEU A 73 -11.68 -0.88 -6.28
N TYR A 74 -10.90 -0.71 -5.23
CA TYR A 74 -10.13 0.51 -5.03
C TYR A 74 -8.72 0.32 -5.60
N THR A 75 -8.28 1.21 -6.49
CA THR A 75 -6.87 1.28 -6.87
C THR A 75 -6.25 2.64 -6.58
N LYS A 76 -4.95 2.68 -6.29
CA LYS A 76 -4.21 3.93 -6.09
C LYS A 76 -2.77 3.77 -6.58
N PRO A 77 -2.28 4.65 -7.47
CA PRO A 77 -0.91 4.61 -7.95
C PRO A 77 0.09 4.85 -6.81
N ILE A 78 1.27 4.25 -6.94
CA ILE A 78 2.40 4.36 -6.03
C ILE A 78 3.56 4.92 -6.85
N PHE A 79 3.92 6.18 -6.57
CA PHE A 79 5.00 6.88 -7.25
C PHE A 79 6.26 6.93 -6.39
N LEU A 80 7.42 7.00 -7.03
CA LEU A 80 8.70 7.23 -6.39
C LEU A 80 8.85 8.71 -5.95
N ASN A 81 8.10 9.11 -4.94
CA ASN A 81 8.09 10.52 -4.46
C ASN A 81 8.84 10.74 -3.15
N LYS A 82 9.29 9.66 -2.50
CA LYS A 82 9.94 9.72 -1.20
C LYS A 82 11.39 9.26 -1.31
N LYS A 83 12.30 10.00 -0.67
CA LYS A 83 13.74 9.66 -0.60
C LYS A 83 13.98 8.24 -0.09
N ILE A 84 13.19 7.80 0.89
CA ILE A 84 13.32 6.45 1.46
C ILE A 84 13.03 5.34 0.45
N CYS A 85 12.11 5.58 -0.48
CA CYS A 85 11.80 4.63 -1.54
C CYS A 85 12.92 4.60 -2.59
N ALA A 86 13.60 5.75 -2.81
CA ALA A 86 14.72 5.84 -3.74
C ALA A 86 15.95 5.06 -3.26
N SER A 87 16.06 4.76 -1.95
CA SER A 87 17.11 3.90 -1.40
C SER A 87 17.11 2.49 -1.98
N CYS A 88 15.96 1.99 -2.46
CA CYS A 88 15.86 0.65 -3.08
C CYS A 88 15.46 0.71 -4.56
N HIS A 89 14.73 1.75 -4.97
CA HIS A 89 14.16 1.84 -6.31
C HIS A 89 14.86 2.86 -7.22
N GLY A 90 15.69 3.74 -6.68
CA GLY A 90 16.29 4.85 -7.42
C GLY A 90 17.43 4.45 -8.36
N LEU A 91 18.00 5.44 -9.04
CA LEU A 91 19.19 5.27 -9.90
C LEU A 91 20.46 4.92 -9.12
N ALA A 92 20.64 5.51 -7.94
CA ALA A 92 21.89 5.46 -7.19
C ALA A 92 21.93 4.31 -6.14
N VAL A 93 21.26 3.19 -6.41
CA VAL A 93 21.30 2.03 -5.51
C VAL A 93 22.67 1.34 -5.62
N PRO A 94 23.40 1.09 -4.51
CA PRO A 94 24.68 0.40 -4.54
C PRO A 94 24.58 -1.02 -5.13
N ASP A 95 25.63 -1.53 -5.77
CA ASP A 95 25.58 -2.86 -6.41
C ASP A 95 25.40 -4.01 -5.41
N ALA A 96 26.00 -3.91 -4.22
CA ALA A 96 25.77 -4.86 -3.13
C ALA A 96 24.28 -4.91 -2.72
N ASP A 97 23.64 -3.75 -2.68
CA ASP A 97 22.22 -3.60 -2.37
C ASP A 97 21.33 -4.16 -3.49
N LYS A 98 21.71 -3.96 -4.77
CA LYS A 98 21.02 -4.57 -5.92
C LYS A 98 21.06 -6.09 -5.85
N GLN A 99 22.22 -6.67 -5.52
CA GLN A 99 22.38 -8.12 -5.39
C GLN A 99 21.49 -8.67 -4.26
N LEU A 100 21.48 -8.01 -3.12
CA LEU A 100 20.61 -8.37 -1.99
C LEU A 100 19.12 -8.31 -2.38
N LEU A 101 18.69 -7.25 -3.07
CA LEU A 101 17.31 -7.13 -3.56
C LEU A 101 16.95 -8.25 -4.53
N GLN A 102 17.85 -8.61 -5.43
CA GLN A 102 17.63 -9.70 -6.39
C GLN A 102 17.55 -11.07 -5.71
N GLN A 103 18.30 -11.30 -4.62
CA GLN A 103 18.24 -12.53 -3.84
C GLN A 103 16.91 -12.68 -3.10
N HIS A 104 16.47 -11.63 -2.41
CA HIS A 104 15.22 -11.66 -1.63
C HIS A 104 13.97 -11.53 -2.48
N PHE A 105 14.07 -10.83 -3.61
CA PHE A 105 12.97 -10.60 -4.53
C PHE A 105 13.44 -10.93 -5.96
N PRO A 106 13.47 -12.21 -6.38
CA PRO A 106 13.99 -12.61 -7.70
C PRO A 106 13.26 -11.98 -8.89
N ALA A 107 12.00 -11.57 -8.70
CA ALA A 107 11.20 -10.85 -9.69
C ALA A 107 11.36 -9.32 -9.59
N PHE A 108 12.29 -8.81 -8.80
CA PHE A 108 12.51 -7.38 -8.59
C PHE A 108 13.21 -6.79 -9.80
N LYS A 109 12.47 -6.01 -10.58
CA LYS A 109 12.94 -5.31 -11.78
C LYS A 109 12.85 -3.79 -11.63
N GLN A 110 12.59 -3.32 -10.41
CA GLN A 110 12.21 -1.93 -10.15
C GLN A 110 13.33 -1.17 -9.46
N ILE A 111 14.50 -1.17 -10.09
CA ILE A 111 15.66 -0.35 -9.73
C ILE A 111 15.92 0.57 -10.91
N GLY A 112 16.48 1.75 -10.65
CA GLY A 112 16.81 2.70 -11.71
C GLY A 112 15.71 3.71 -12.02
N HIS A 113 14.71 3.83 -11.14
CA HIS A 113 13.60 4.75 -11.34
C HIS A 113 13.97 6.21 -11.01
N GLN A 114 13.42 7.12 -11.79
CA GLN A 114 13.49 8.56 -11.52
C GLN A 114 12.45 9.00 -10.47
N PRO A 115 12.70 10.08 -9.73
CA PRO A 115 11.68 10.69 -8.89
C PRO A 115 10.40 11.01 -9.69
N GLY A 116 9.24 10.65 -9.15
CA GLY A 116 7.95 10.84 -9.83
C GLY A 116 7.51 9.68 -10.72
N GLU A 117 8.37 8.69 -10.99
CA GLU A 117 7.98 7.51 -11.77
C GLU A 117 7.02 6.60 -11.02
N LEU A 118 6.17 5.92 -11.78
CA LEU A 118 5.20 4.96 -11.27
C LEU A 118 5.90 3.63 -10.95
N LEU A 119 5.85 3.22 -9.68
CA LEU A 119 6.36 1.92 -9.22
C LEU A 119 5.27 0.84 -9.34
N GLY A 120 4.02 1.21 -9.08
CA GLY A 120 2.90 0.28 -9.16
C GLY A 120 1.61 0.89 -8.66
N GLU A 121 0.68 0.06 -8.23
CA GLU A 121 -0.54 0.50 -7.57
C GLU A 121 -0.90 -0.40 -6.39
N TRP A 122 -1.61 0.21 -5.45
CA TRP A 122 -2.52 -0.51 -4.58
C TRP A 122 -3.68 -1.05 -5.42
N TYR A 123 -3.99 -2.34 -5.24
CA TYR A 123 -5.13 -3.04 -5.82
C TYR A 123 -5.91 -3.69 -4.68
N ILE A 124 -7.09 -3.16 -4.38
CA ILE A 124 -7.84 -3.52 -3.17
C ILE A 124 -9.29 -3.86 -3.53
N PRO A 125 -9.61 -5.14 -3.79
CA PRO A 125 -10.98 -5.62 -3.82
C PRO A 125 -11.62 -5.50 -2.44
N ILE A 126 -12.86 -5.01 -2.40
CA ILE A 126 -13.66 -4.79 -1.20
C ILE A 126 -15.04 -5.38 -1.43
N LYS A 127 -15.50 -6.27 -0.55
CA LYS A 127 -16.87 -6.80 -0.63
C LYS A 127 -17.87 -5.71 -0.25
N ARG A 128 -18.90 -5.50 -1.07
CA ARG A 128 -19.96 -4.51 -0.82
C ARG A 128 -20.63 -4.71 0.54
N LYS A 129 -20.85 -5.97 0.93
CA LYS A 129 -21.40 -6.33 2.25
C LYS A 129 -20.56 -5.79 3.41
N GLY A 130 -19.23 -5.89 3.33
CA GLY A 130 -18.33 -5.37 4.38
C GLY A 130 -18.38 -3.84 4.51
N ILE A 131 -18.61 -3.12 3.41
CA ILE A 131 -18.83 -1.67 3.45
C ILE A 131 -20.13 -1.35 4.18
N LEU A 132 -21.24 -2.02 3.81
CA LEU A 132 -22.54 -1.80 4.44
C LEU A 132 -22.50 -2.10 5.94
N GLU A 133 -21.93 -3.23 6.35
CA GLU A 133 -21.74 -3.58 7.77
C GLU A 133 -20.92 -2.53 8.53
N SER A 134 -19.88 -1.97 7.90
CA SER A 134 -19.07 -0.93 8.53
C SER A 134 -19.84 0.39 8.72
N LEU A 135 -20.80 0.70 7.85
CA LEU A 135 -21.65 1.88 7.95
C LEU A 135 -22.73 1.68 9.01
N THR A 136 -23.41 0.53 9.03
CA THR A 136 -24.46 0.23 10.02
C THR A 136 -23.91 0.19 11.45
N LEU A 137 -22.75 -0.43 11.67
CA LEU A 137 -22.07 -0.42 12.97
C LEU A 137 -21.64 0.99 13.42
N ARG A 138 -21.38 1.89 12.46
CA ARG A 138 -21.03 3.28 12.77
C ARG A 138 -22.25 4.08 13.23
N ASP A 139 -23.41 3.81 12.64
CA ASP A 139 -24.66 4.47 12.99
C ASP A 139 -25.21 3.99 14.34
N MET A 140 -25.02 2.72 14.70
CA MET A 140 -25.38 2.21 16.04
C MET A 140 -24.55 2.83 17.17
N LYS A 141 -23.34 3.34 16.88
CA LYS A 141 -22.47 4.00 17.87
C LYS A 141 -22.76 5.49 18.06
N LYS A 142 -23.66 6.09 17.27
CA LYS A 142 -24.14 7.45 17.53
C LYS A 142 -25.23 7.38 18.61
N PRO A 143 -25.12 8.13 19.72
CA PRO A 143 -26.23 8.28 20.64
C PRO A 143 -27.43 8.83 19.87
N ARG A 144 -28.60 8.21 20.03
CA ARG A 144 -29.85 8.80 19.51
C ARG A 144 -30.04 10.13 20.23
N PRO A 145 -30.28 11.25 19.53
CA PRO A 145 -30.62 12.50 20.20
C PRO A 145 -31.86 12.25 21.06
N GLN A 146 -31.77 12.61 22.35
CA GLN A 146 -32.94 12.53 23.23
C GLN A 146 -33.94 13.59 22.77
N PRO A 147 -35.25 13.27 22.75
CA PRO A 147 -36.25 14.30 22.49
C PRO A 147 -36.15 15.37 23.58
N GLU A 148 -36.05 16.63 23.17
CA GLU A 148 -36.23 17.77 24.07
C GLU A 148 -37.71 17.78 24.52
N GLU A 149 -37.94 17.64 25.82
CA GLU A 149 -39.24 17.85 26.49
C GLU A 149 -39.48 19.33 26.79
#